data_AF-A0A2T6ATQ5-F1
#
_entry.id   AF-A0A2T6ATQ5-F1
#
_cell.length_a   1.000
_cell.length_b   1.000
_cell.length_c   1.000
_cell.angle_alpha   90.00
_cell.angle_beta   90.00
_cell.angle_gamma   90.00
#
_symmetry.space_group_name_H-M   'P 1'
#
loop_
_entity.id
_entity.type
_entity.pdbx_description
1 polymer ?
#
loop_
_entity_poly.entity_id
_entity_poly.type
_entity_poly.pdbx_seq_one_letter_code
_entity_poly.pdbx_strand_id
1 'polypeptide(L)'
;MHTIRKATLWGDRLFMTGVILMMGVICATIIADVIARYIFSSAIIFSSELSRLGLIWLTFLVMPLGISRGMHVAITAVQDNVPPLLRTGMWALSTLFVIALMVVVLMGALTSIDARSYEQMNTLPLTAAWYFHPVALGAGWSLVHLVVQLVDGLRHGRDAATPGETMEPTS
;
A
#
# COMPACT_ATOMS: atom_id res chain seq x y z
N MET A 1 12.92 16.60 -13.39
CA MET A 1 12.50 16.11 -12.04
C MET A 1 11.08 16.51 -11.65
N HIS A 2 10.58 17.68 -12.05
CA HIS A 2 9.23 18.12 -11.67
C HIS A 2 8.10 17.26 -12.25
N THR A 3 8.29 16.68 -13.44
CA THR A 3 7.27 15.88 -14.14
C THR A 3 7.11 14.47 -13.55
N ILE A 4 8.22 13.79 -13.19
CA ILE A 4 8.18 12.44 -12.59
C ILE A 4 7.52 12.51 -11.22
N ARG A 5 7.94 13.44 -10.36
CA ARG A 5 7.34 13.63 -9.03
C ARG A 5 5.87 14.04 -9.12
N LYS A 6 5.49 14.89 -10.09
CA LYS A 6 4.08 15.18 -10.36
C LYS A 6 3.32 13.91 -10.76
N ALA A 7 3.86 13.08 -11.64
CA ALA A 7 3.21 11.84 -12.07
C ALA A 7 2.97 10.87 -10.90
N THR A 8 3.96 10.70 -10.01
CA THR A 8 3.79 9.85 -8.83
C THR A 8 2.73 10.41 -7.86
N LEU A 9 2.71 11.73 -7.66
CA LEU A 9 1.70 12.39 -6.84
C LEU A 9 0.28 12.26 -7.42
N TRP A 10 0.14 12.29 -8.75
CA TRP A 10 -1.15 12.07 -9.41
C TRP A 10 -1.65 10.65 -9.20
N GLY A 11 -0.77 9.65 -9.31
CA GLY A 11 -1.13 8.27 -9.00
C GLY A 11 -1.49 8.08 -7.52
N ASP A 12 -0.77 8.70 -6.60
CA ASP A 12 -1.09 8.64 -5.17
C ASP A 12 -2.47 9.23 -4.84
N ARG A 13 -2.88 10.31 -5.53
CA ARG A 13 -4.24 10.85 -5.40
C ARG A 13 -5.31 9.88 -5.89
N LEU A 14 -5.04 9.15 -6.97
CA LEU A 14 -5.97 8.14 -7.49
C LEU A 14 -6.14 7.00 -6.48
N PHE A 15 -5.02 6.50 -5.93
CA PHE A 15 -5.03 5.50 -4.87
C PHE A 15 -5.78 5.99 -3.63
N MET A 16 -5.51 7.22 -3.16
CA MET A 16 -6.20 7.82 -2.02
C MET A 16 -7.71 7.94 -2.25
N THR A 17 -8.12 8.32 -3.46
CA THR A 17 -9.55 8.36 -3.83
C THR A 17 -10.17 6.97 -3.79
N GLY A 18 -9.47 5.96 -4.29
CA GLY A 18 -9.88 4.55 -4.19
C GLY A 18 -10.01 4.07 -2.74
N VAL A 19 -9.08 4.44 -1.86
CA VAL A 19 -9.15 4.11 -0.42
C VAL A 19 -10.40 4.72 0.22
N ILE A 20 -10.67 6.00 -0.02
CA ILE A 20 -11.85 6.69 0.53
C ILE A 20 -13.14 6.02 0.03
N LEU A 21 -13.20 5.69 -1.26
CA LEU A 21 -14.35 5.01 -1.85
C LEU A 21 -14.57 3.63 -1.22
N MET A 22 -13.51 2.82 -1.10
CA MET A 22 -13.59 1.49 -0.48
C MET A 22 -14.00 1.56 0.99
N MET A 23 -13.48 2.53 1.75
CA MET A 23 -13.91 2.76 3.13
C MET A 23 -15.41 3.09 3.20
N GLY A 24 -15.90 3.92 2.27
CA GLY A 24 -17.32 4.22 2.13
C GLY A 24 -18.16 2.98 1.84
N VAL A 25 -17.72 2.13 0.90
CA VAL A 25 -18.39 0.86 0.56
C VAL A 25 -18.48 -0.07 1.77
N ILE A 26 -17.39 -0.27 2.50
CA ILE A 26 -17.37 -1.11 3.72
C ILE A 26 -18.35 -0.55 4.75
N CYS A 27 -18.27 0.75 5.04
CA CYS A 27 -19.12 1.40 6.03
C CYS A 27 -20.61 1.27 5.66
N ALA A 28 -20.96 1.57 4.40
CA ALA A 28 -22.33 1.44 3.91
C ALA A 28 -22.83 0.00 3.97
N THR A 29 -21.98 -0.97 3.63
CA THR A 29 -22.32 -2.41 3.66
C THR A 29 -22.62 -2.90 5.08
N ILE A 30 -21.79 -2.50 6.05
CA ILE A 30 -21.98 -2.84 7.46
C ILE A 30 -23.25 -2.18 8.01
N ILE A 31 -23.46 -0.89 7.72
CA ILE A 31 -24.66 -0.16 8.15
C ILE A 31 -25.92 -0.81 7.55
N ALA A 32 -25.90 -1.15 6.26
CA ALA A 32 -27.01 -1.83 5.60
C ALA A 32 -27.32 -3.19 6.23
N ASP A 33 -26.30 -3.99 6.58
CA ASP A 33 -26.50 -5.30 7.23
C ASP A 33 -27.07 -5.14 8.66
N VAL A 34 -26.60 -4.14 9.41
CA VAL A 34 -27.15 -3.80 10.73
C VAL A 34 -28.63 -3.44 10.60
N ILE A 35 -28.98 -2.53 9.68
CA ILE A 35 -30.38 -2.14 9.43
C ILE A 35 -31.23 -3.35 9.03
N ALA A 36 -30.72 -4.20 8.12
CA ALA A 36 -31.42 -5.40 7.67
C ALA A 36 -31.75 -6.34 8.83
N ARG A 37 -30.77 -6.60 9.71
CA ARG A 37 -30.97 -7.50 10.86
C ARG A 37 -31.96 -6.98 11.86
N TYR A 38 -31.90 -5.68 12.18
CA TYR A 38 -32.74 -5.12 13.26
C TYR A 38 -34.14 -4.72 12.78
N ILE A 39 -34.31 -4.28 11.53
CA ILE A 39 -35.60 -3.84 11.00
C ILE A 39 -36.32 -4.99 10.26
N PHE A 40 -35.59 -5.75 9.44
CA PHE A 40 -36.16 -6.77 8.57
C PHE A 40 -35.99 -8.19 9.13
N SER A 41 -35.40 -8.34 10.32
CA SER A 41 -35.09 -9.63 10.97
C SER A 41 -34.36 -10.61 10.05
N SER A 42 -33.63 -10.11 9.05
CA SER A 42 -32.92 -10.90 8.04
C SER A 42 -31.53 -10.31 7.77
N ALA A 43 -30.54 -11.17 7.58
CA ALA A 43 -29.16 -10.74 7.30
C ALA A 43 -28.89 -10.70 5.79
N ILE A 44 -28.06 -9.76 5.34
CA ILE A 44 -27.67 -9.66 3.95
C ILE A 44 -26.56 -10.68 3.69
N ILE A 45 -26.89 -11.75 2.97
CA ILE A 45 -26.00 -12.91 2.75
C ILE A 45 -24.64 -12.48 2.16
N PHE A 46 -24.64 -11.54 1.22
CA PHE A 46 -23.43 -11.08 0.53
C PHE A 46 -22.62 -9.99 1.28
N SER A 47 -23.18 -9.41 2.35
CA SER A 47 -22.56 -8.28 3.06
C SER A 47 -21.18 -8.62 3.64
N SER A 48 -21.04 -9.85 4.15
CA SER A 48 -19.79 -10.34 4.74
C SER A 48 -18.68 -10.54 3.70
N GLU A 49 -19.02 -11.04 2.51
CA GLU A 49 -18.08 -11.21 1.40
C GLU A 49 -17.68 -9.85 0.80
N LEU A 50 -18.65 -8.94 0.60
CA LEU A 50 -18.39 -7.61 0.05
C LEU A 50 -17.51 -6.76 1.00
N SER A 51 -17.78 -6.81 2.31
CA SER A 51 -16.95 -6.12 3.31
C SER A 51 -15.53 -6.66 3.35
N ARG A 52 -15.37 -7.99 3.23
CA ARG A 52 -14.05 -8.64 3.17
C ARG A 52 -13.29 -8.24 1.91
N LEU A 53 -13.96 -8.24 0.76
CA LEU A 53 -13.38 -7.79 -0.51
C LEU A 53 -12.95 -6.33 -0.41
N GLY A 54 -13.84 -5.44 0.08
CA GLY A 54 -13.54 -4.04 0.30
C GLY A 54 -12.34 -3.82 1.22
N LEU A 55 -12.23 -4.58 2.32
CA LEU A 55 -11.11 -4.48 3.25
C LEU A 55 -9.77 -4.88 2.60
N ILE A 56 -9.77 -5.94 1.79
CA ILE A 56 -8.58 -6.36 1.05
C ILE A 56 -8.17 -5.28 0.07
N TRP A 57 -9.10 -4.76 -0.72
CA TRP A 57 -8.87 -3.64 -1.62
C TRP A 57 -8.30 -2.42 -0.89
N LEU A 58 -8.91 -2.03 0.23
CA LEU A 58 -8.45 -0.91 1.05
C LEU A 58 -7.02 -1.12 1.53
N THR A 59 -6.70 -2.30 2.07
CA THR A 59 -5.37 -2.60 2.65
C THR A 59 -4.26 -2.45 1.60
N PHE A 60 -4.45 -3.01 0.41
CA PHE A 60 -3.42 -2.97 -0.63
C PHE A 60 -3.37 -1.63 -1.38
N LEU A 61 -4.47 -0.86 -1.42
CA LEU A 61 -4.44 0.51 -1.92
C LEU A 61 -3.71 1.47 -0.95
N VAL A 62 -3.77 1.22 0.37
CA VAL A 62 -3.04 2.01 1.37
C VAL A 62 -1.54 1.68 1.39
N MET A 63 -1.16 0.44 1.12
CA MET A 63 0.23 -0.03 1.16
C MET A 63 1.26 0.90 0.46
N PRO A 64 1.10 1.27 -0.84
CA PRO A 64 2.08 2.13 -1.51
C PRO A 64 2.15 3.55 -0.92
N LEU A 65 1.05 4.07 -0.37
CA LEU A 65 1.01 5.37 0.30
C LEU A 65 1.83 5.37 1.61
N GLY A 66 1.95 4.21 2.27
CA GLY A 66 2.83 4.05 3.43
C GLY A 66 4.31 4.01 3.04
N ILE A 67 4.62 3.33 1.94
CA ILE A 67 6.00 3.22 1.41
C ILE A 67 6.51 4.57 0.93
N SER A 68 5.67 5.40 0.30
CA SER A 68 6.06 6.75 -0.13
C SER A 68 6.39 7.70 1.03
N ARG A 69 5.83 7.45 2.22
CA ARG A 69 6.10 8.22 3.45
C ARG A 69 7.31 7.73 4.23
N GLY A 70 8.05 6.74 3.73
CA GLY A 70 9.25 6.25 4.40
C GLY A 70 8.96 5.54 5.72
N MET A 71 7.81 4.86 5.83
CA MET A 71 7.39 4.08 7.03
C MET A 71 8.40 3.01 7.50
N HIS A 72 9.52 2.80 6.78
CA HIS A 72 10.72 2.13 7.29
C HIS A 72 11.48 2.94 8.36
N VAL A 73 10.79 3.82 9.09
CA VAL A 73 11.31 4.67 10.18
C VAL A 73 12.06 3.85 11.23
N ALA A 74 11.62 2.61 11.49
CA ALA A 74 12.28 1.69 12.41
C ALA A 74 13.74 1.38 12.01
N ILE A 75 14.03 1.32 10.71
CA ILE A 75 15.38 1.06 10.19
C ILE A 75 16.22 2.35 10.22
N THR A 76 15.56 3.51 10.09
CA THR A 76 16.21 4.83 10.17
C THR A 76 16.78 5.09 11.56
N ALA A 77 16.04 4.77 12.63
CA ALA A 77 16.51 4.96 14.02
C ALA A 77 17.79 4.14 14.36
N VAL A 78 17.91 2.93 13.81
CA VAL A 78 19.14 2.12 13.95
C VAL A 78 20.28 2.69 13.12
N GLN A 79 19.96 3.26 11.95
CA GLN A 79 20.91 3.89 11.05
C GLN A 79 21.48 5.22 11.60
N ASP A 80 20.73 5.96 12.42
CA ASP A 80 21.18 7.25 12.93
C ASP A 80 22.34 7.14 13.95
N ASN A 81 22.64 5.93 14.43
CA ASN A 81 23.76 5.65 15.34
C ASN A 81 25.03 5.14 14.64
N VAL A 82 25.05 5.02 13.30
CA VAL A 82 26.20 4.48 12.55
C VAL A 82 26.84 5.52 11.62
N PRO A 83 28.14 5.36 11.29
CA PRO A 83 28.87 6.26 10.41
C PRO A 83 28.19 6.45 9.05
N PRO A 84 28.32 7.62 8.40
CA PRO A 84 27.55 8.01 7.22
C PRO A 84 27.70 7.04 6.03
N LEU A 85 28.87 6.42 5.86
CA LEU A 85 29.11 5.43 4.81
C LEU A 85 28.31 4.13 5.03
N LEU A 86 28.29 3.60 6.26
CA LEU A 86 27.54 2.39 6.60
C LEU A 86 26.04 2.64 6.53
N ARG A 87 25.60 3.82 6.96
CA ARG A 87 24.21 4.25 6.93
C ARG A 87 23.65 4.17 5.49
N THR A 88 24.43 4.53 4.48
CA THR A 88 23.98 4.52 3.07
C THR A 88 23.91 3.11 2.50
N GLY A 89 24.89 2.25 2.83
CA GLY A 89 24.86 0.84 2.47
C GLY A 89 23.65 0.10 3.08
N MET A 90 23.36 0.34 4.36
CA MET A 90 22.20 -0.24 5.04
C MET A 90 20.87 0.22 4.43
N TRP A 91 20.75 1.50 4.05
CA TRP A 91 19.56 2.02 3.38
C TRP A 91 19.35 1.39 2.00
N ALA A 92 20.42 1.30 1.20
CA ALA A 92 20.36 0.68 -0.12
C ALA A 92 19.99 -0.81 -0.01
N LEU A 93 20.58 -1.53 0.93
CA LEU A 93 20.28 -2.95 1.19
C LEU A 93 18.82 -3.13 1.62
N SER A 94 18.33 -2.31 2.55
CA SER A 94 16.93 -2.33 2.99
C SER A 94 15.98 -2.06 1.82
N THR A 95 16.27 -1.05 1.01
CA THR A 95 15.44 -0.69 -0.14
C THR A 95 15.40 -1.83 -1.16
N LEU A 96 16.55 -2.46 -1.44
CA LEU A 96 16.65 -3.61 -2.33
C LEU A 96 15.88 -4.82 -1.79
N PHE A 97 15.94 -5.07 -0.49
CA PHE A 97 15.20 -6.15 0.17
C PHE A 97 13.68 -5.95 0.03
N VAL A 98 13.20 -4.73 0.24
CA VAL A 98 11.77 -4.40 0.08
C VAL A 98 11.34 -4.53 -1.38
N ILE A 99 12.17 -4.09 -2.34
CA ILE A 99 11.93 -4.30 -3.77
C ILE A 99 11.79 -5.79 -4.08
N ALA A 100 12.73 -6.62 -3.62
CA ALA A 100 12.70 -8.06 -3.84
C ALA A 100 11.42 -8.69 -3.26
N LEU A 101 11.02 -8.30 -2.05
CA LEU A 101 9.79 -8.77 -1.42
C LEU A 101 8.55 -8.35 -2.21
N MET A 102 8.48 -7.11 -2.69
CA MET A 102 7.37 -6.63 -3.51
C MET A 102 7.29 -7.36 -4.86
N VAL A 103 8.41 -7.73 -5.47
CA VAL A 103 8.42 -8.56 -6.70
C VAL A 103 7.83 -9.94 -6.44
N VAL A 104 8.22 -10.59 -5.33
CA VAL A 104 7.67 -11.90 -4.95
C VAL A 104 6.16 -11.82 -4.72
N VAL A 105 5.70 -10.78 -4.01
CA VAL A 105 4.26 -10.54 -3.80
C VAL A 105 3.51 -10.33 -5.12
N LEU A 106 4.09 -9.54 -6.04
CA LEU A 106 3.49 -9.31 -7.35
C LEU A 106 3.38 -10.60 -8.17
N MET A 107 4.44 -11.40 -8.22
CA MET A 107 4.42 -12.69 -8.92
C MET A 107 3.40 -13.64 -8.30
N GLY A 108 3.37 -13.75 -6.97
CA GLY A 108 2.40 -14.58 -6.25
C GLY A 108 0.95 -14.12 -6.48
N ALA A 109 0.71 -12.81 -6.59
CA ALA A 109 -0.60 -12.27 -6.92
C ALA A 109 -1.04 -12.65 -8.33
N LEU A 110 -0.16 -12.48 -9.33
CA LEU A 110 -0.47 -12.81 -10.73
C LEU A 110 -0.75 -14.31 -10.91
N THR A 111 0.07 -15.18 -10.35
CA THR A 111 -0.16 -16.63 -10.43
C THR A 111 -1.44 -17.06 -9.70
N SER A 112 -1.77 -16.40 -8.60
CA SER A 112 -3.01 -16.66 -7.86
C SER A 112 -4.26 -16.19 -8.61
N ILE A 113 -4.16 -15.10 -9.39
CA ILE A 113 -5.25 -14.62 -10.26
C ILE A 113 -5.57 -15.68 -11.32
N ASP A 114 -4.54 -16.19 -12.00
CA ASP A 114 -4.72 -17.21 -13.04
C ASP A 114 -5.25 -18.52 -12.45
N ALA A 115 -4.65 -18.99 -11.35
CA ALA A 115 -5.03 -20.24 -10.71
C ALA A 115 -6.47 -20.22 -10.16
N ARG A 116 -6.95 -19.07 -9.68
CA ARG A 116 -8.28 -18.93 -9.07
C ARG A 116 -9.30 -18.28 -9.99
N SER A 117 -8.99 -18.13 -11.28
CA SER A 117 -9.89 -17.54 -12.28
C SER A 117 -11.19 -18.33 -12.49
N TYR A 118 -11.22 -19.60 -12.10
CA TYR A 118 -12.38 -20.49 -12.20
C TYR A 118 -13.09 -20.76 -10.86
N GLU A 119 -12.54 -20.29 -9.73
CA GLU A 119 -13.15 -20.45 -8.41
C GLU A 119 -14.20 -19.35 -8.20
N GLN A 120 -15.47 -19.74 -8.03
CA GLN A 120 -16.55 -18.80 -7.72
C GLN A 120 -16.66 -18.53 -6.21
N MET A 121 -17.05 -17.32 -5.83
CA MET A 121 -17.44 -17.00 -4.45
C MET A 121 -18.78 -17.67 -4.09
N ASN A 122 -19.04 -17.85 -2.79
CA ASN A 122 -20.24 -18.58 -2.35
C ASN A 122 -21.51 -17.76 -2.53
N THR A 123 -21.42 -16.43 -2.40
CA THR A 123 -22.61 -15.57 -2.33
C THR A 123 -22.62 -14.44 -3.36
N LEU A 124 -21.46 -13.96 -3.81
CA LEU A 124 -21.37 -13.05 -4.97
C LEU A 124 -21.13 -13.82 -6.27
N PRO A 125 -21.71 -13.39 -7.41
CA PRO A 125 -21.42 -13.92 -8.74
C PRO A 125 -20.06 -13.42 -9.27
N LEU A 126 -19.05 -13.37 -8.39
CA LEU A 126 -17.69 -12.94 -8.70
C LEU A 126 -16.73 -14.11 -8.46
N THR A 127 -15.66 -14.11 -9.24
CA THR A 127 -14.56 -15.06 -9.09
C THR A 127 -13.68 -14.68 -7.90
N ALA A 128 -13.17 -15.65 -7.15
CA ALA A 128 -12.21 -15.47 -6.07
C ALA A 128 -10.92 -14.73 -6.49
N ALA A 129 -10.60 -14.72 -7.79
CA ALA A 129 -9.51 -13.91 -8.37
C ALA A 129 -9.59 -12.42 -8.02
N TRP A 130 -10.79 -11.86 -7.77
CA TRP A 130 -10.97 -10.46 -7.39
C TRP A 130 -10.28 -10.06 -6.08
N TYR A 131 -9.97 -11.02 -5.21
CA TYR A 131 -9.19 -10.78 -4.00
C TYR A 131 -7.71 -10.46 -4.28
N PHE A 132 -7.17 -10.93 -5.41
CA PHE A 132 -5.74 -10.82 -5.73
C PHE A 132 -5.41 -9.65 -6.65
N HIS A 133 -6.39 -9.10 -7.38
CA HIS A 133 -6.25 -7.89 -8.18
C HIS A 133 -5.69 -6.68 -7.41
N PRO A 134 -6.23 -6.31 -6.22
CA PRO A 134 -5.69 -5.17 -5.49
C PRO A 134 -4.28 -5.42 -4.97
N VAL A 135 -3.91 -6.68 -4.70
CA VAL A 135 -2.56 -7.08 -4.32
C VAL A 135 -1.56 -6.76 -5.44
N ALA A 136 -1.89 -7.15 -6.67
CA ALA A 136 -1.07 -6.88 -7.84
C ALA A 136 -0.93 -5.36 -8.10
N LEU A 137 -2.04 -4.62 -7.99
CA LEU A 137 -2.03 -3.16 -8.17
C LEU A 137 -1.19 -2.44 -7.10
N GLY A 138 -1.39 -2.81 -5.82
CA GLY A 138 -0.65 -2.22 -4.70
C GLY A 138 0.84 -2.52 -4.76
N ALA A 139 1.22 -3.77 -5.04
CA ALA A 139 2.62 -4.18 -5.18
C ALA A 139 3.29 -3.51 -6.39
N GLY A 140 2.59 -3.46 -7.54
CA GLY A 140 3.09 -2.79 -8.74
C GLY A 140 3.35 -1.31 -8.52
N TRP A 141 2.41 -0.58 -7.90
CA TRP A 141 2.60 0.84 -7.60
C TRP A 141 3.69 1.08 -6.55
N SER A 142 3.79 0.19 -5.56
CA SER A 142 4.87 0.23 -4.54
C SER A 142 6.26 0.08 -5.17
N LEU A 143 6.41 -0.81 -6.16
CA LEU A 143 7.67 -0.98 -6.88
C LEU A 143 8.09 0.30 -7.62
N VAL A 144 7.14 0.98 -8.27
CA VAL A 144 7.42 2.26 -8.94
C VAL A 144 7.96 3.28 -7.95
N HIS A 145 7.33 3.41 -6.78
CA HIS A 145 7.81 4.31 -5.71
C HIS A 145 9.20 3.95 -5.21
N LEU A 146 9.47 2.66 -4.97
CA LEU A 146 10.77 2.20 -4.47
C LEU A 146 11.90 2.44 -5.48
N VAL A 147 11.63 2.22 -6.77
CA VAL A 147 12.61 2.50 -7.83
C VAL A 147 12.90 3.99 -7.92
N VAL A 148 11.89 4.86 -7.83
CA VAL A 148 12.09 6.32 -7.80
C VAL A 148 12.92 6.73 -6.58
N GLN A 149 12.61 6.21 -5.40
CA GLN A 149 13.37 6.48 -4.18
C GLN A 149 14.84 6.02 -4.29
N LEU A 150 15.07 4.84 -4.87
CA LEU A 150 16.41 4.30 -5.08
C LEU A 150 17.22 5.19 -6.03
N VAL A 151 16.64 5.60 -7.16
CA VAL A 151 17.28 6.47 -8.15
C VAL A 151 17.60 7.84 -7.57
N ASP A 152 16.65 8.45 -6.83
CA ASP A 152 16.86 9.76 -6.22
C ASP A 152 17.92 9.71 -5.11
N GLY A 153 17.95 8.63 -4.31
CA GLY A 153 18.96 8.43 -3.27
C GLY A 153 20.37 8.20 -3.81
N LEU A 154 20.51 7.48 -4.92
CA LEU A 154 21.80 7.30 -5.60
C LEU A 154 22.32 8.59 -6.24
N ARG A 155 21.42 9.45 -6.74
CA ARG A 155 21.77 10.71 -7.41
C ARG A 155 22.19 11.83 -6.46
N HIS A 156 21.63 11.88 -5.25
CA HIS A 156 21.87 12.98 -4.30
C HIS A 156 22.81 12.62 -3.15
N GLY A 157 23.46 11.44 -3.18
CA GLY A 157 24.52 11.10 -2.24
C GLY A 157 24.19 11.40 -0.77
N ARG A 158 22.97 11.09 -0.33
CA ARG A 158 22.41 11.22 1.04
C ARG A 158 23.00 12.26 2.02
N ASP A 159 23.45 13.42 1.57
CA ASP A 159 23.81 14.55 2.45
C ASP A 159 22.58 15.26 3.04
N ALA A 160 21.36 14.81 2.68
CA ALA A 160 20.09 15.39 3.11
C ALA A 160 19.28 14.50 4.07
N ALA A 161 19.84 13.44 4.65
CA ALA A 161 19.10 12.55 5.57
C ALA A 161 19.10 13.02 7.04
N THR A 162 19.05 14.33 7.26
CA THR A 162 18.55 14.92 8.51
C THR A 162 18.06 16.37 8.33
N PRO A 163 16.81 16.62 7.87
CA PRO A 163 16.08 17.81 8.24
C PRO A 163 15.25 17.45 9.49
N GLY A 164 15.90 17.43 10.65
CA GLY A 164 15.26 16.99 11.89
C GLY A 164 15.73 17.66 13.18
N GLU A 165 16.67 18.61 13.16
CA GLU A 165 17.15 19.19 14.42
C GLU A 165 17.78 20.60 14.33
N THR A 166 17.27 21.46 13.46
CA THR A 166 17.57 22.91 13.53
C THR A 166 16.32 23.73 13.22
N MET A 167 15.38 23.81 14.16
CA MET A 167 14.64 25.04 14.51
C MET A 167 13.76 24.78 15.75
N GLU A 168 14.38 24.76 16.93
CA GLU A 168 13.86 25.58 18.05
C GLU A 168 14.96 25.82 19.10
N PRO A 169 15.74 26.90 18.99
CA PRO A 169 16.23 27.61 20.16
C PRO A 169 15.28 28.79 20.43
N THR A 170 14.75 28.85 21.66
CA THR A 170 14.05 29.99 22.28
C THR A 170 12.63 30.26 21.73
N SER A 171 11.59 30.37 22.56
CA SER A 171 11.48 31.14 23.80
C SER A 171 10.54 30.52 24.84
#